data_AF-A0A660VT07-F1
#
_entry.id   AF-A0A660VT07-F1
#
_cell.length_a   1.000
_cell.length_b   1.000
_cell.length_c   1.000
_cell.angle_alpha   90.00
_cell.angle_beta   90.00
_cell.angle_gamma   90.00
#
_symmetry.space_group_name_H-M   'P 1'
#
loop_
_entity.id
_entity.type
_entity.pdbx_description
1 polymer ?
#
loop_
_entity_poly.entity_id
_entity_poly.type
_entity_poly.pdbx_seq_one_letter_code
_entity_poly.pdbx_strand_id
1 'polypeptide(L)'
;EVRHTVVETRPVREVNLKELLEADAFAFGTPNHYGTMSAPMKMFFRRLKPLWKEGSLRGKPACVFTVSGKYHGGAETALLTLMVPLFAHGLILVGLPPFPRRYITEGCFLGARGQVDHEKGAGPSEEELRSGRLLGERLARTAIALKTGRSAVKEEIAQEKREVRKGLESKPASLEEVERLIADGDVEAWQCTNCGYVHEGERPPEQCPVCNMGMEYFTAYDVDAWECTSCGYVVYSERPKEDCPVCGAAPDAFMPYSG
;
A
#
# COMPACT_ATOMS: atom_id res chain seq x y z
N GLU A 1 12.19 -11.75 26.66
CA GLU A 1 12.49 -12.77 25.64
C GLU A 1 11.23 -13.62 25.46
N VAL A 2 10.74 -13.77 24.22
CA VAL A 2 9.54 -14.56 23.92
C VAL A 2 9.99 -15.93 23.43
N ARG A 3 9.51 -17.00 24.06
CA ARG A 3 9.89 -18.38 23.68
C ARG A 3 9.54 -18.65 22.21
N HIS A 4 10.33 -19.50 21.55
CA HIS A 4 10.15 -19.91 20.15
C HIS A 4 10.19 -18.76 19.13
N THR A 5 10.88 -17.66 19.45
CA THR A 5 11.04 -16.52 18.55
C THR A 5 12.51 -16.40 18.14
N VAL A 6 12.78 -16.36 16.84
CA VAL A 6 14.08 -16.01 16.27
C VAL A 6 13.99 -14.59 15.75
N VAL A 7 14.97 -13.74 16.09
CA VAL A 7 15.02 -12.35 15.66
C VAL A 7 16.22 -12.18 14.73
N GLU A 8 15.96 -11.74 13.52
CA GLU A 8 17.00 -11.37 12.56
C GLU A 8 16.96 -9.86 12.30
N THR A 9 18.13 -9.24 12.35
CA THR A 9 18.29 -7.80 12.09
C THR A 9 19.09 -7.59 10.82
N ARG A 10 18.54 -6.81 9.89
CA ARG A 10 19.17 -6.51 8.59
C ARG A 10 19.08 -5.02 8.29
N PRO A 11 20.16 -4.39 7.79
CA PRO A 11 20.07 -3.09 7.15
C PRO A 11 19.13 -3.17 5.95
N VAL A 12 18.29 -2.15 5.76
CA VAL A 12 17.23 -2.16 4.73
C VAL A 12 17.75 -2.40 3.29
N ARG A 13 19.01 -2.04 3.03
CA ARG A 13 19.67 -2.21 1.73
C ARG A 13 20.04 -3.67 1.43
N GLU A 14 20.24 -4.47 2.48
CA GLU A 14 20.73 -5.85 2.40
C GLU A 14 19.58 -6.88 2.44
N VAL A 15 18.38 -6.47 2.84
CA VAL A 15 17.20 -7.34 2.87
C VAL A 15 16.86 -7.84 1.47
N ASN A 16 16.76 -9.16 1.29
CA ASN A 16 16.25 -9.77 0.06
C ASN A 16 14.74 -10.08 0.17
N LEU A 17 14.07 -10.28 -0.97
CA LEU A 17 12.63 -10.53 -1.00
C LEU A 17 12.24 -11.89 -0.40
N LYS A 18 13.13 -12.89 -0.47
CA LYS A 18 12.89 -14.24 0.02
C LYS A 18 12.80 -14.30 1.54
N GLU A 19 13.70 -13.59 2.22
CA GLU A 19 13.69 -13.41 3.69
C GLU A 19 12.36 -12.80 4.15
N LEU A 20 11.80 -11.84 3.39
CA LEU A 20 10.50 -11.26 3.70
C LEU A 20 9.35 -12.27 3.57
N LEU A 21 9.45 -13.22 2.64
CA LEU A 21 8.45 -14.29 2.49
C LEU A 21 8.52 -15.31 3.62
N GLU A 22 9.72 -15.60 4.11
CA GLU A 22 9.97 -16.55 5.20
C GLU A 22 9.65 -15.98 6.58
N ALA A 23 9.78 -14.66 6.76
CA ALA A 23 9.51 -14.00 8.03
C ALA A 23 8.03 -14.09 8.46
N ASP A 24 7.79 -14.38 9.74
CA ASP A 24 6.45 -14.46 10.31
C ASP A 24 5.86 -13.06 10.61
N ALA A 25 6.70 -12.08 10.95
CA ALA A 25 6.33 -10.71 11.29
C ALA A 25 7.49 -9.74 11.04
N PHE A 26 7.22 -8.44 11.05
CA PHE A 26 8.21 -7.40 10.73
C PHE A 26 8.26 -6.28 11.76
N ALA A 27 9.47 -5.79 12.06
CA ALA A 27 9.67 -4.53 12.78
C ALA A 27 10.44 -3.57 11.86
N PHE A 28 9.77 -2.55 11.33
CA PHE A 28 10.39 -1.58 10.42
C PHE A 28 10.89 -0.36 11.19
N GLY A 29 12.20 -0.10 11.09
CA GLY A 29 12.86 1.03 11.74
C GLY A 29 13.39 2.05 10.74
N THR A 30 13.14 3.33 10.96
CA THR A 30 13.77 4.41 10.17
C THR A 30 14.15 5.58 11.05
N PRO A 31 15.29 6.26 10.82
CA PRO A 31 15.47 7.59 11.39
C PRO A 31 14.41 8.55 10.83
N ASN A 32 14.04 9.54 11.65
CA ASN A 32 13.17 10.63 11.25
C ASN A 32 13.93 11.66 10.41
N HIS A 33 13.49 11.86 9.17
CA HIS A 33 13.96 12.92 8.30
C HIS A 33 12.80 13.85 7.97
N TYR A 34 12.79 15.04 8.56
CA TYR A 34 11.76 16.07 8.37
C TYR A 34 10.32 15.55 8.55
N GLY A 35 10.09 14.73 9.57
CA GLY A 35 8.77 14.15 9.86
C GLY A 35 8.41 12.94 9.01
N THR A 36 9.37 12.37 8.26
CA THR A 36 9.12 11.25 7.35
C THR A 36 10.20 10.17 7.44
N MET A 37 9.95 9.02 6.79
CA MET A 37 10.93 7.95 6.63
C MET A 37 12.16 8.40 5.83
N SER A 38 13.28 7.70 6.04
CA SER A 38 14.52 7.93 5.29
C SER A 38 14.38 7.53 3.81
N ALA A 39 15.18 8.15 2.94
CA ALA A 39 15.22 7.80 1.52
C ALA A 39 15.53 6.30 1.26
N PRO A 40 16.47 5.65 1.97
CA PRO A 40 16.68 4.19 1.85
C PRO A 40 15.44 3.37 2.19
N MET A 41 14.68 3.75 3.22
CA MET A 41 13.42 3.08 3.58
C MET A 41 12.37 3.25 2.48
N LYS A 42 12.24 4.46 1.91
CA LYS A 42 11.33 4.71 0.79
C LYS A 42 11.68 3.86 -0.44
N MET A 43 12.98 3.76 -0.77
CA MET A 43 13.44 2.93 -1.88
C MET A 43 13.21 1.45 -1.64
N PHE A 44 13.37 0.98 -0.40
CA PHE A 44 13.05 -0.39 -0.03
C PHE A 44 11.60 -0.73 -0.33
N PHE A 45 10.63 0.08 0.10
CA PHE A 45 9.22 -0.16 -0.21
C PHE A 45 8.91 -0.11 -1.71
N ARG A 46 9.57 0.75 -2.49
CA ARG A 46 9.42 0.74 -3.95
C ARG A 46 9.86 -0.60 -4.57
N ARG A 47 10.91 -1.22 -4.04
CA ARG A 47 11.38 -2.54 -4.48
C ARG A 47 10.40 -3.67 -4.15
N LEU A 48 9.49 -3.48 -3.19
CA LEU A 48 8.49 -4.48 -2.81
C LEU A 48 7.27 -4.53 -3.75
N LYS A 49 7.24 -3.74 -4.84
CA LYS A 49 6.15 -3.75 -5.83
C LYS A 49 5.73 -5.17 -6.29
N PRO A 50 6.64 -6.13 -6.55
CA PRO A 50 6.24 -7.50 -6.90
C PRO A 50 5.45 -8.18 -5.78
N LEU A 51 5.91 -8.08 -4.53
CA LEU A 51 5.24 -8.66 -3.37
C LEU A 51 3.89 -7.98 -3.06
N TRP A 52 3.77 -6.69 -3.38
CA TRP A 52 2.51 -5.95 -3.33
C TRP A 52 1.52 -6.49 -4.36
N LYS A 53 1.93 -6.58 -5.64
CA LYS A 53 1.08 -7.11 -6.72
C LYS A 53 0.61 -8.53 -6.43
N GLU A 54 1.50 -9.35 -5.87
CA GLU A 54 1.17 -10.71 -5.46
C GLU A 54 0.40 -10.78 -4.14
N GLY A 55 0.31 -9.71 -3.36
CA GLY A 55 -0.26 -9.72 -2.01
C GLY A 55 0.42 -10.72 -1.06
N SER A 56 1.73 -10.95 -1.24
CA SER A 56 2.47 -12.03 -0.57
C SER A 56 2.79 -11.73 0.91
N LEU A 57 2.66 -10.47 1.31
CA LEU A 57 2.84 -10.03 2.69
C LEU A 57 1.52 -9.84 3.46
N ARG A 58 0.36 -10.05 2.82
CA ARG A 58 -0.97 -9.83 3.42
C ARG A 58 -1.12 -10.66 4.70
N GLY A 59 -1.67 -10.02 5.74
CA GLY A 59 -1.96 -10.64 7.03
C GLY A 59 -0.74 -10.82 7.93
N LYS A 60 0.50 -10.55 7.47
CA LYS A 60 1.66 -10.62 8.35
C LYS A 60 1.65 -9.47 9.36
N PRO A 61 1.90 -9.71 10.66
CA PRO A 61 1.99 -8.63 11.63
C PRO A 61 3.22 -7.76 11.37
N ALA A 62 3.07 -6.44 11.55
CA ALA A 62 4.17 -5.50 11.45
C ALA A 62 4.07 -4.40 12.52
N CYS A 63 5.20 -3.95 13.04
CA CYS A 63 5.29 -2.75 13.86
C CYS A 63 6.30 -1.76 13.28
N VAL A 64 6.22 -0.51 13.73
CA VAL A 64 7.12 0.57 13.30
C VAL A 64 7.86 1.17 14.48
N PHE A 65 9.10 1.60 14.25
CA PHE A 65 9.86 2.36 15.24
C PHE A 65 10.75 3.41 14.59
N THR A 66 11.12 4.44 15.34
CA THR A 66 11.93 5.55 14.84
C THR A 66 12.83 6.16 15.90
N VAL A 67 13.82 6.93 15.46
CA VAL A 67 14.61 7.83 16.31
C VAL A 67 14.61 9.25 15.74
N SER A 68 14.59 10.27 16.60
CA SER A 68 14.63 11.67 16.21
C SER A 68 15.67 12.47 16.99
N GLY A 69 16.22 13.53 16.37
CA GLY A 69 17.20 14.41 17.01
C GLY A 69 16.64 15.24 18.18
N LYS A 70 15.33 15.52 18.14
CA LYS A 70 14.60 16.27 19.16
C LYS A 70 13.32 15.54 19.53
N TYR A 71 12.83 15.77 20.74
CA TYR A 71 11.59 15.20 21.26
C TYR A 71 10.40 15.46 20.32
N HIS A 72 10.10 16.73 20.01
CA HIS A 72 9.03 17.12 19.07
C HIS A 72 9.53 17.26 17.63
N GLY A 73 10.58 16.53 17.26
CA GLY A 73 11.24 16.65 15.94
C GLY A 73 10.49 15.99 14.77
N GLY A 74 9.24 15.55 14.96
CA GLY A 74 8.45 14.86 13.93
C GLY A 74 8.49 13.32 13.99
N ALA A 75 8.91 12.74 15.11
CA ALA A 75 8.96 11.27 15.28
C ALA A 75 7.60 10.60 15.03
N GLU A 76 6.51 11.18 15.54
CA GLU A 76 5.15 10.63 15.38
C GLU A 76 4.71 10.65 13.90
N THR A 77 4.95 11.75 13.19
CA THR A 77 4.68 11.85 11.76
C THR A 77 5.53 10.86 10.96
N ALA A 78 6.79 10.63 11.35
CA ALA A 78 7.63 9.63 10.71
C ALA A 78 7.07 8.22 10.87
N LEU A 79 6.52 7.89 12.06
CA LEU A 79 5.82 6.62 12.28
C LEU A 79 4.55 6.51 11.44
N LEU A 80 3.71 7.55 11.38
CA LEU A 80 2.51 7.58 10.55
C LEU A 80 2.84 7.34 9.07
N THR A 81 3.82 8.05 8.54
CA THR A 81 4.23 7.89 7.13
C THR A 81 4.83 6.51 6.86
N LEU A 82 5.50 5.90 7.84
CA LEU A 82 6.01 4.54 7.73
C LEU A 82 4.89 3.49 7.78
N MET A 83 3.75 3.77 8.40
CA MET A 83 2.59 2.87 8.40
C MET A 83 1.87 2.79 7.05
N VAL A 84 1.85 3.87 6.28
CA VAL A 84 1.15 3.93 4.97
C VAL A 84 1.56 2.78 4.03
N PRO A 85 2.85 2.52 3.75
CA PRO A 85 3.22 1.39 2.90
C PRO A 85 2.86 0.03 3.52
N LEU A 86 2.83 -0.10 4.85
CA LEU A 86 2.44 -1.35 5.51
C LEU A 86 0.97 -1.67 5.25
N PHE A 87 0.09 -0.66 5.31
CA PHE A 87 -1.31 -0.81 4.91
C PHE A 87 -1.46 -1.20 3.44
N ALA A 88 -0.69 -0.57 2.54
CA ALA A 88 -0.72 -0.91 1.11
C ALA A 88 -0.34 -2.39 0.86
N HIS A 89 0.54 -2.95 1.67
CA HIS A 89 0.92 -4.37 1.63
C HIS A 89 -0.05 -5.31 2.36
N GLY A 90 -1.12 -4.79 2.97
CA GLY A 90 -2.10 -5.58 3.73
C GLY A 90 -1.54 -6.16 5.03
N LEU A 91 -0.53 -5.52 5.63
CA LEU A 91 0.06 -5.93 6.91
C LEU A 91 -0.85 -5.57 8.08
N ILE A 92 -0.78 -6.36 9.15
CA ILE A 92 -1.52 -6.10 10.39
C ILE A 92 -0.66 -5.26 11.32
N LEU A 93 -1.03 -4.01 11.55
CA LEU A 93 -0.24 -3.13 12.41
C LEU A 93 -0.35 -3.49 13.88
N VAL A 94 0.80 -3.54 14.54
CA VAL A 94 0.95 -3.75 15.98
C VAL A 94 1.59 -2.51 16.59
N GLY A 95 0.77 -1.70 17.26
CA GLY A 95 1.21 -0.57 18.07
C GLY A 95 1.44 -0.94 19.54
N LEU A 96 1.83 0.04 20.34
CA LEU A 96 1.93 -0.09 21.79
C LEU A 96 0.58 0.22 22.46
N PRO A 97 0.16 -0.55 23.48
CA PRO A 97 -1.05 -0.24 24.21
C PRO A 97 -0.84 1.00 25.11
N PRO A 98 -1.73 2.00 25.08
CA PRO A 98 -1.59 3.20 25.91
C PRO A 98 -1.78 2.94 27.41
N PHE A 99 -2.48 1.84 27.75
CA PHE A 99 -2.76 1.47 29.13
C PHE A 99 -2.39 0.01 29.43
N PRO A 100 -1.84 -0.27 30.64
CA PRO A 100 -1.31 0.69 31.62
C PRO A 100 -0.14 1.51 31.06
N ARG A 101 0.00 2.77 31.52
CA ARG A 101 0.96 3.76 31.01
C ARG A 101 2.43 3.31 31.05
N ARG A 102 2.74 2.25 31.80
CA ARG A 102 4.06 1.60 31.80
C ARG A 102 4.49 1.06 30.43
N TYR A 103 3.55 0.80 29.52
CA TYR A 103 3.87 0.34 28.16
C TYR A 103 4.37 1.45 27.23
N ILE A 104 4.12 2.72 27.58
CA ILE A 104 4.51 3.88 26.81
C ILE A 104 4.89 5.01 27.77
N THR A 105 6.19 5.19 28.01
CA THR A 105 6.68 6.27 28.87
C THR A 105 6.41 7.64 28.24
N GLU A 106 6.49 7.73 26.90
CA GLU A 106 6.37 8.99 26.15
C GLU A 106 5.30 9.02 25.05
N GLY A 107 4.16 8.38 25.31
CA GLY A 107 2.89 8.66 24.62
C GLY A 107 2.67 8.14 23.18
N CYS A 108 3.66 7.54 22.50
CA CYS A 108 3.44 7.07 21.13
C CYS A 108 2.84 5.65 21.04
N PHE A 109 1.52 5.55 20.92
CA PHE A 109 0.81 4.27 20.69
C PHE A 109 1.03 3.70 19.27
N LEU A 110 1.50 4.54 18.34
CA LEU A 110 1.77 4.16 16.96
C LEU A 110 2.94 3.17 16.87
N GLY A 111 3.95 3.31 17.73
CA GLY A 111 5.18 2.53 17.67
C GLY A 111 6.22 3.03 18.67
N ALA A 112 7.38 2.38 18.72
CA ALA A 112 8.45 2.80 19.61
C ALA A 112 9.20 4.00 19.02
N ARG A 113 9.47 5.01 19.83
CA ARG A 113 10.30 6.16 19.45
C ARG A 113 11.45 6.33 20.43
N GLY A 114 12.56 6.87 19.95
CA GLY A 114 13.69 7.27 20.78
C GLY A 114 14.25 8.63 20.37
N GLN A 115 14.83 9.36 21.31
CA GLN A 115 15.63 10.55 21.01
C GLN A 115 17.11 10.17 20.90
N VAL A 116 17.79 10.72 19.91
CA VAL A 116 19.25 10.59 19.74
C VAL A 116 19.87 11.97 19.65
N ASP A 117 20.97 12.21 20.35
CA ASP A 117 21.74 13.44 20.26
C ASP A 117 23.11 13.10 19.66
N HIS A 118 23.26 13.34 18.35
CA HIS A 118 24.49 13.04 17.63
C HIS A 118 25.66 13.92 18.07
N GLU A 119 25.40 15.14 18.56
CA GLU A 119 26.45 16.06 19.02
C GLU A 119 27.03 15.59 20.36
N LYS A 120 26.17 15.06 21.23
CA LYS A 120 26.57 14.52 22.55
C LYS A 120 26.88 13.03 22.55
N GLY A 121 26.70 12.35 21.42
CA GLY A 121 26.82 10.90 21.31
C GLY A 121 25.83 10.13 22.20
N ALA A 122 24.71 10.76 22.57
CA ALA A 122 23.71 10.16 23.46
C ALA A 122 22.67 9.38 22.66
N GLY A 123 22.47 8.11 23.02
CA GLY A 123 21.41 7.27 22.48
C GLY A 123 20.09 7.41 23.24
N PRO A 124 19.08 6.61 22.86
CA PRO A 124 17.80 6.60 23.57
C PRO A 124 17.95 6.22 25.04
N SER A 125 17.10 6.80 25.88
CA SER A 125 16.98 6.48 27.31
C SER A 125 16.55 5.03 27.55
N GLU A 126 16.78 4.51 28.77
CA GLU A 126 16.30 3.17 29.15
C GLU A 126 14.78 3.01 29.09
N GLU A 127 14.04 4.11 29.25
CA GLU A 127 12.58 4.13 29.13
C GLU A 127 12.12 3.96 27.68
N GLU A 128 12.78 4.63 26.74
CA GLU A 128 12.53 4.47 25.30
C GLU A 128 12.93 3.06 24.83
N LEU A 129 14.10 2.56 25.28
CA LEU A 129 14.53 1.18 25.02
C LEU A 129 13.56 0.15 25.60
N ARG A 130 13.01 0.40 26.79
CA ARG A 130 11.96 -0.45 27.38
C ARG A 130 10.70 -0.48 26.50
N SER A 131 10.26 0.65 25.97
CA SER A 131 9.12 0.71 25.04
C SER A 131 9.40 -0.10 23.76
N GLY A 132 10.62 -0.02 23.23
CA GLY A 132 11.07 -0.87 22.10
C GLY A 132 11.02 -2.37 22.41
N ARG A 133 11.49 -2.78 23.59
CA ARG A 133 11.43 -4.20 24.05
C ARG A 133 9.99 -4.68 24.16
N LEU A 134 9.09 -3.86 24.71
CA LEU A 134 7.66 -4.18 24.85
C LEU A 134 6.94 -4.28 23.49
N LEU A 135 7.30 -3.42 22.54
CA LEU A 135 6.79 -3.50 21.17
C LEU A 135 7.21 -4.80 20.49
N GLY A 136 8.50 -5.16 20.59
CA GLY A 136 9.02 -6.41 20.04
C GLY A 136 8.37 -7.64 20.66
N GLU A 137 8.19 -7.65 21.99
CA GLU A 137 7.46 -8.71 22.69
C GLU A 137 6.02 -8.85 22.20
N ARG A 138 5.31 -7.72 22.06
CA ARG A 138 3.94 -7.70 21.56
C ARG A 138 3.86 -8.20 20.12
N LEU A 139 4.77 -7.76 19.25
CA LEU A 139 4.85 -8.23 17.87
C LEU A 139 5.03 -9.75 17.80
N ALA A 140 5.99 -10.30 18.56
CA ALA A 140 6.27 -11.72 18.59
C ALA A 140 5.06 -12.54 19.08
N ARG A 141 4.39 -12.10 20.15
CA ARG A 141 3.17 -12.75 20.65
C ARG A 141 2.04 -12.71 19.62
N THR A 142 1.86 -11.59 18.93
CA THR A 142 0.87 -11.46 17.84
C THR A 142 1.20 -12.39 16.67
N ALA A 143 2.47 -12.52 16.29
CA ALA A 143 2.92 -13.45 15.25
C ALA A 143 2.60 -14.90 15.62
N ILE A 144 2.91 -15.31 16.85
CA ILE A 144 2.60 -16.65 17.37
C ILE A 144 1.08 -16.90 17.33
N ALA A 145 0.28 -15.96 17.84
CA ALA A 145 -1.17 -16.10 17.90
C ALA A 145 -1.80 -16.23 16.50
N LEU A 146 -1.28 -15.51 15.51
CA LEU A 146 -1.81 -15.50 14.15
C LEU A 146 -1.23 -16.60 13.26
N LYS A 147 -0.17 -17.31 13.67
CA LYS A 147 0.53 -18.29 12.83
C LYS A 147 -0.40 -19.39 12.33
N THR A 148 -1.18 -19.99 13.23
CA THR A 148 -2.10 -21.08 12.88
C THR A 148 -3.25 -20.59 11.98
N GLY A 149 -3.89 -19.47 12.35
CA GLY A 149 -4.99 -18.89 11.57
C GLY A 149 -4.54 -18.45 10.17
N ARG A 150 -3.34 -17.85 10.06
CA ARG A 150 -2.76 -17.47 8.77
C ARG A 150 -2.44 -18.68 7.90
N SER A 151 -1.96 -19.78 8.47
CA SER A 151 -1.71 -20.99 7.69
C SER A 151 -3.00 -21.54 7.10
N ALA A 152 -4.10 -21.55 7.85
CA ALA A 152 -5.41 -22.00 7.37
C ALA A 152 -5.95 -21.09 6.24
N VAL A 153 -5.85 -19.77 6.40
CA VAL A 153 -6.39 -18.78 5.44
C VAL A 153 -5.43 -18.55 4.25
N LYS A 154 -4.20 -19.07 4.29
CA LYS A 154 -3.20 -18.91 3.21
C LYS A 154 -3.69 -19.52 1.89
N GLU A 155 -4.35 -20.67 1.97
CA GLU A 155 -4.89 -21.36 0.80
C GLU A 155 -6.11 -20.64 0.23
N GLU A 156 -6.99 -20.13 1.08
CA GLU A 156 -8.14 -19.29 0.69
C GLU A 156 -7.67 -18.02 -0.05
N ILE A 157 -6.70 -17.28 0.51
CA ILE A 157 -6.12 -16.10 -0.17
C ILE A 157 -5.46 -16.51 -1.50
N ALA A 158 -4.82 -17.67 -1.59
CA ALA A 158 -4.23 -18.16 -2.83
C ALA A 158 -5.29 -18.58 -3.86
N GLN A 159 -6.46 -19.03 -3.42
CA GLN A 159 -7.60 -19.35 -4.27
C GLN A 159 -8.31 -18.08 -4.75
N GLU A 160 -8.62 -17.13 -3.85
CA GLU A 160 -9.13 -15.80 -4.18
C GLU A 160 -8.24 -15.14 -5.24
N LYS A 161 -6.91 -15.20 -5.09
CA LYS A 161 -5.97 -14.68 -6.10
C LYS A 161 -6.07 -15.38 -7.44
N ARG A 162 -6.28 -16.71 -7.47
CA ARG A 162 -6.45 -17.44 -8.73
C ARG A 162 -7.76 -17.07 -9.41
N GLU A 163 -8.83 -16.87 -8.64
CA GLU A 163 -10.15 -16.48 -9.13
C GLU A 163 -10.15 -15.02 -9.61
N VAL A 164 -9.60 -14.11 -8.82
CA VAL A 164 -9.39 -12.70 -9.19
C VAL A 164 -8.46 -12.59 -10.39
N ARG A 165 -7.38 -13.39 -10.50
CA ARG A 165 -6.52 -13.41 -11.69
C ARG A 165 -7.25 -13.95 -12.93
N LYS A 166 -8.11 -14.96 -12.78
CA LYS A 166 -8.97 -15.44 -13.87
C LYS A 166 -10.01 -14.39 -14.28
N GLY A 167 -10.47 -13.55 -13.35
CA GLY A 167 -11.41 -12.44 -13.61
C GLY A 167 -10.74 -11.14 -14.09
N LEU A 168 -9.48 -10.89 -13.71
CA LEU A 168 -8.62 -9.77 -14.11
C LEU A 168 -7.67 -10.15 -15.25
N GLU A 169 -7.85 -11.29 -15.91
CA GLU A 169 -7.45 -11.42 -17.31
C GLU A 169 -8.34 -10.44 -18.10
N SER A 170 -8.05 -9.13 -17.96
CA SER A 170 -8.41 -8.14 -18.94
C SER A 170 -7.71 -8.61 -20.19
N LYS A 171 -8.47 -9.32 -21.03
CA LYS A 171 -8.02 -9.74 -22.35
C LYS A 171 -7.40 -8.47 -22.96
N PRO A 172 -6.14 -8.50 -23.42
CA PRO A 172 -5.62 -7.36 -24.17
C PRO A 172 -6.67 -7.00 -25.23
N ALA A 173 -6.94 -5.71 -25.41
CA ALA A 173 -7.69 -5.30 -26.58
C ALA A 173 -6.95 -5.92 -27.76
N SER A 174 -7.64 -6.70 -28.59
CA SER A 174 -6.97 -7.23 -29.78
C SER A 174 -6.38 -6.05 -30.55
N LEU A 175 -5.21 -6.20 -31.19
CA LEU A 175 -4.63 -5.10 -31.97
C LEU A 175 -5.66 -4.51 -32.96
N GLU A 176 -6.53 -5.37 -33.52
CA GLU A 176 -7.66 -4.99 -34.39
C GLU A 176 -8.73 -4.10 -33.70
N GLU A 177 -8.88 -4.18 -32.39
CA GLU A 177 -9.81 -3.36 -31.60
C GLU A 177 -9.18 -2.02 -31.26
N VAL A 178 -7.90 -2.01 -30.87
CA VAL A 178 -7.12 -0.78 -30.68
C VAL A 178 -7.07 0.01 -32.00
N GLU A 179 -6.79 -0.65 -33.11
CA GLU A 179 -6.76 -0.02 -34.44
C GLU A 179 -8.14 0.50 -34.88
N ARG A 180 -9.24 -0.20 -34.54
CA ARG A 180 -10.60 0.29 -34.79
C ARG A 180 -10.89 1.56 -34.00
N LEU A 181 -10.57 1.57 -32.71
CA LEU A 181 -10.76 2.74 -31.85
C LEU A 181 -9.91 3.94 -32.30
N ILE A 182 -8.68 3.70 -32.77
CA ILE A 182 -7.85 4.74 -33.40
C ILE A 182 -8.49 5.26 -34.70
N ALA A 183 -9.11 4.37 -35.48
CA ALA A 183 -9.75 4.73 -36.75
C ALA A 183 -11.06 5.52 -36.56
N ASP A 184 -11.81 5.22 -35.49
CA ASP A 184 -13.03 5.95 -35.13
C ASP A 184 -12.71 7.40 -34.70
N GLY A 185 -11.52 7.65 -34.16
CA GLY A 185 -10.99 9.01 -33.93
C GLY A 185 -11.58 9.76 -32.73
N ASP A 186 -12.44 9.11 -31.96
CA ASP A 186 -13.16 9.70 -30.83
C ASP A 186 -12.46 9.48 -29.47
N VAL A 187 -11.24 8.91 -29.46
CA VAL A 187 -10.52 8.55 -28.24
C VAL A 187 -9.40 9.55 -27.93
N GLU A 188 -9.57 10.35 -26.89
CA GLU A 188 -8.59 11.37 -26.47
C GLU A 188 -7.59 10.87 -25.40
N ALA A 189 -7.88 9.73 -24.74
CA ALA A 189 -6.99 9.13 -23.76
C ALA A 189 -7.07 7.60 -23.74
N TRP A 190 -5.98 6.97 -23.31
CA TRP A 190 -5.79 5.53 -23.33
C TRP A 190 -5.25 5.02 -21.99
N GLN A 191 -5.87 3.99 -21.43
CA GLN A 191 -5.42 3.38 -20.18
C GLN A 191 -4.85 1.99 -20.41
N CYS A 192 -3.63 1.77 -19.90
CA CYS A 192 -3.00 0.46 -19.88
C CYS A 192 -3.71 -0.45 -18.86
N THR A 193 -4.40 -1.47 -19.34
CA THR A 193 -5.12 -2.47 -18.55
C THR A 193 -4.21 -3.31 -17.62
N ASN A 194 -2.90 -3.41 -17.92
CA ASN A 194 -1.95 -4.14 -17.05
C ASN A 194 -1.46 -3.34 -15.83
N CYS A 195 -1.36 -2.01 -15.93
CA CYS A 195 -0.76 -1.18 -14.86
C CYS A 195 -1.49 0.10 -14.49
N GLY A 196 -2.54 0.47 -15.22
CA GLY A 196 -3.35 1.66 -15.01
C GLY A 196 -2.73 2.97 -15.53
N TYR A 197 -1.59 2.91 -16.24
CA TYR A 197 -1.00 4.11 -16.85
C TYR A 197 -1.96 4.72 -17.88
N VAL A 198 -2.25 6.01 -17.74
CA VAL A 198 -3.06 6.77 -18.67
C VAL A 198 -2.14 7.58 -19.58
N HIS A 199 -2.39 7.49 -20.88
CA HIS A 199 -1.74 8.27 -21.93
C HIS A 199 -2.78 9.20 -22.55
N GLU A 200 -2.50 10.50 -22.57
CA GLU A 200 -3.33 11.49 -23.26
C GLU A 200 -2.85 11.62 -24.70
N GLY A 201 -3.78 11.48 -25.66
CA GLY A 201 -3.52 11.55 -27.09
C GLY A 201 -4.42 10.64 -27.91
N GLU A 202 -4.51 10.92 -29.20
CA GLU A 202 -5.35 10.19 -30.17
C GLU A 202 -4.94 8.72 -30.34
N ARG A 203 -3.74 8.33 -29.89
CA ARG A 203 -3.20 6.97 -30.04
C ARG A 203 -2.50 6.50 -28.78
N PRO A 204 -2.59 5.20 -28.42
CA PRO A 204 -1.80 4.66 -27.34
C PRO A 204 -0.33 4.54 -27.76
N PRO A 205 0.61 4.57 -26.81
CA PRO A 205 2.03 4.35 -27.11
C PRO A 205 2.27 2.89 -27.51
N GLU A 206 3.25 2.65 -28.39
CA GLU A 206 3.64 1.29 -28.82
C GLU A 206 4.00 0.38 -27.64
N GLN A 207 4.59 0.96 -26.59
CA GLN A 207 4.86 0.28 -25.32
C GLN A 207 4.50 1.19 -24.15
N CYS A 208 3.89 0.61 -23.12
CA CYS A 208 3.58 1.32 -21.89
C CYS A 208 4.88 1.76 -21.17
N PRO A 209 5.09 3.05 -20.86
CA PRO A 209 6.31 3.53 -20.21
C PRO A 209 6.49 3.05 -18.75
N VAL A 210 5.42 2.51 -18.14
CA VAL A 210 5.43 2.04 -16.75
C VAL A 210 5.69 0.54 -16.63
N CYS A 211 5.14 -0.27 -17.55
CA CYS A 211 5.18 -1.73 -17.45
C CYS A 211 5.71 -2.45 -18.70
N ASN A 212 6.04 -1.70 -19.75
CA ASN A 212 6.62 -2.20 -21.00
C ASN A 212 5.76 -3.21 -21.78
N MET A 213 4.46 -3.26 -21.50
CA MET A 213 3.51 -4.01 -22.31
C MET A 213 3.20 -3.29 -23.62
N GLY A 214 2.92 -4.03 -24.68
CA GLY A 214 2.61 -3.48 -25.99
C GLY A 214 1.28 -2.73 -26.02
N MET A 215 1.01 -2.06 -27.14
CA MET A 215 -0.20 -1.27 -27.37
C MET A 215 -1.50 -2.07 -27.20
N GLU A 216 -1.48 -3.39 -27.38
CA GLU A 216 -2.62 -4.30 -27.16
C GLU A 216 -3.13 -4.30 -25.70
N TYR A 217 -2.37 -3.75 -24.77
CA TYR A 217 -2.80 -3.58 -23.39
C TYR A 217 -3.51 -2.25 -23.13
N PHE A 218 -3.68 -1.39 -24.12
CA PHE A 218 -4.40 -0.13 -23.96
C PHE A 218 -5.85 -0.25 -24.41
N THR A 219 -6.75 0.33 -23.61
CA THR A 219 -8.16 0.53 -23.95
C THR A 219 -8.44 2.03 -23.99
N ALA A 220 -9.45 2.45 -24.75
CA ALA A 220 -10.00 3.80 -24.67
C ALA A 220 -10.31 4.12 -23.20
N TYR A 221 -9.89 5.29 -22.77
CA TYR A 221 -10.07 5.78 -21.42
C TYR A 221 -10.87 7.06 -21.48
N ASP A 222 -12.15 6.95 -21.17
CA ASP A 222 -13.05 8.09 -21.13
C ASP A 222 -12.66 8.99 -19.97
N VAL A 223 -12.39 10.26 -20.28
CA VAL A 223 -12.16 11.32 -19.29
C VAL A 223 -13.47 11.94 -18.81
N ASP A 224 -14.58 11.64 -19.50
CA ASP A 224 -15.90 12.17 -19.16
C ASP A 224 -16.53 11.39 -18.00
N ALA A 225 -17.05 12.15 -17.05
CA ALA A 225 -17.77 11.65 -15.91
C ALA A 225 -19.12 12.38 -15.84
N TRP A 226 -20.16 11.64 -15.46
CA TRP A 226 -21.52 12.14 -15.33
C TRP A 226 -22.00 11.89 -13.91
N GLU A 227 -22.50 12.92 -13.26
CA GLU A 227 -23.10 12.82 -11.93
C GLU A 227 -24.62 12.80 -12.02
N CYS A 228 -25.24 11.79 -11.41
CA CYS A 228 -26.68 11.75 -11.23
C CYS A 228 -27.11 12.81 -10.22
N THR A 229 -27.75 13.88 -10.68
CA THR A 229 -28.30 14.98 -9.86
C THR A 229 -29.29 14.52 -8.79
N SER A 230 -29.88 13.33 -8.94
CA SER A 230 -30.84 12.77 -7.98
C SER A 230 -30.19 12.07 -6.78
N CYS A 231 -29.00 11.48 -6.94
CA CYS A 231 -28.38 10.66 -5.87
C CYS A 231 -26.86 10.82 -5.71
N GLY A 232 -26.21 11.62 -6.56
CA GLY A 232 -24.76 11.84 -6.55
C GLY A 232 -23.94 10.67 -7.10
N TYR A 233 -24.58 9.67 -7.74
CA TYR A 233 -23.85 8.58 -8.37
C TYR A 233 -23.07 9.08 -9.59
N VAL A 234 -21.75 8.93 -9.57
CA VAL A 234 -20.86 9.29 -10.67
C VAL A 234 -20.60 8.07 -11.56
N VAL A 235 -20.80 8.23 -12.86
CA VAL A 235 -20.46 7.23 -13.88
C VAL A 235 -19.46 7.81 -14.86
N TYR A 236 -18.41 7.05 -15.15
CA TYR A 236 -17.42 7.39 -16.18
C TYR A 236 -17.86 6.75 -17.50
N SER A 237 -18.22 7.57 -18.48
CA SER A 237 -18.71 7.14 -19.79
C SER A 237 -18.82 8.33 -20.74
N GLU A 238 -18.71 8.09 -22.05
CA GLU A 238 -18.94 9.11 -23.10
C GLU A 238 -20.32 9.81 -23.02
N ARG A 239 -21.35 9.11 -22.52
CA ARG A 239 -22.73 9.62 -22.39
C ARG A 239 -23.37 9.19 -21.07
N PRO A 240 -24.39 9.90 -20.57
CA PRO A 240 -25.22 9.42 -19.47
C PRO A 240 -25.75 8.01 -19.71
N LYS A 241 -25.82 7.20 -18.65
CA LYS A 241 -26.50 5.90 -18.73
C LYS A 241 -28.01 6.08 -18.97
N GLU A 242 -28.62 5.07 -19.59
CA GLU A 242 -30.07 5.02 -19.83
C GLU A 242 -30.88 5.12 -18.52
N ASP A 243 -30.34 4.59 -17.43
CA ASP A 243 -30.89 4.70 -16.09
C ASP A 243 -29.78 4.73 -15.03
N CYS A 244 -30.03 5.47 -13.94
CA CYS A 244 -29.14 5.47 -12.80
C CYS A 244 -29.24 4.13 -12.05
N PRO A 245 -28.13 3.37 -11.89
CA PRO A 245 -28.16 2.05 -11.25
C PRO A 245 -28.47 2.11 -9.74
N VAL A 246 -28.43 3.30 -9.13
CA VAL A 246 -28.69 3.51 -7.71
C VAL A 246 -30.14 3.91 -7.45
N CYS A 247 -30.69 4.84 -8.24
CA CYS A 247 -32.01 5.42 -7.98
C CYS A 247 -33.03 5.28 -9.12
N GLY A 248 -32.62 4.72 -10.27
CA GLY A 248 -33.48 4.54 -11.44
C GLY A 248 -33.82 5.84 -12.20
N ALA A 249 -33.15 6.95 -11.89
CA ALA A 249 -33.35 8.21 -12.60
C ALA A 249 -32.95 8.09 -14.08
N ALA A 250 -33.72 8.76 -14.95
CA ALA A 250 -33.52 8.77 -16.40
C ALA A 250 -32.25 9.54 -16.83
N PRO A 251 -31.84 9.47 -18.11
CA PRO A 251 -30.56 10.02 -18.58
C PRO A 251 -30.43 11.53 -18.43
N ASP A 252 -31.57 12.23 -18.45
CA ASP A 252 -31.67 13.68 -18.26
C ASP A 252 -31.33 14.12 -16.83
N ALA A 253 -31.31 13.19 -15.87
CA ALA A 253 -30.88 13.44 -14.51
C ALA A 253 -29.35 13.43 -14.34
N PHE A 254 -28.57 13.17 -15.39
CA PHE A 254 -27.11 13.20 -15.35
C PHE A 254 -26.56 14.51 -15.91
N MET A 255 -25.63 15.11 -15.18
CA MET A 255 -24.88 16.29 -15.61
C MET A 255 -23.38 15.97 -15.72
N PRO A 256 -22.61 16.68 -16.57
CA PRO A 256 -21.16 16.54 -16.57
C PRO A 256 -20.60 16.78 -15.16
N TYR A 257 -19.81 15.84 -14.68
CA TYR A 257 -19.19 15.87 -13.37
C TYR A 257 -18.05 16.90 -13.40
N SER A 258 -18.23 18.00 -12.67
CA SER A 258 -17.29 19.13 -12.65
C SER A 258 -16.16 18.99 -11.63
N GLY A 259 -16.05 17.84 -10.93
CA GLY A 259 -15.14 17.63 -9.80
C GLY A 259 -15.76 18.00 -8.46
#